data_AF-A0A7C0Z0E6-F1
#
_entry.id   AF-A0A7C0Z0E6-F1
#
_cell.length_a   1.000
_cell.length_b   1.000
_cell.length_c   1.000
_cell.angle_alpha   90.00
_cell.angle_beta   90.00
_cell.angle_gamma   90.00
#
_symmetry.space_group_name_H-M   'P 1'
#
loop_
_entity.id
_entity.type
_entity.pdbx_description
1 polymer ?
#
loop_
_entity_poly.entity_id
_entity_poly.type
_entity_poly.pdbx_seq_one_letter_code
_entity_poly.pdbx_strand_id
1 'polypeptide(L)'
;MPRSLRILLALASITLLIVLALLDIRLALLALLLWLLLSMFFGRKGVQEDGKALIRSKKTLLSSYNMEPERKKIMMSLTRGMKISRGDISPSQMVELAINISRKMARSKGRRKVRASSQVIDFVLPRKKYFKISIPATLRRAAASQRFPSVAFSDLRASLQAGKGKVSLIVVLDSSASMIYSIRGILTAFKAIKNEARKYRDRVSLIVSKGFSSVVAQHPTTNFNLVLSKFSVLGLDDFTPLASGMYRGYDLAVRERRRGYEPVIIIITDGNVNVPLEKYLRGNIMSPDPAIESVLEVARLIAKSKIETVIVNTRHRDYPRDPHGIVTGTQLLTKVAEIVKGTYVGVLG
;
A
#
# COMPACT_ATOMS: atom_id res chain seq x y z
N MET A 1 -8.54 8.93 -23.29
CA MET A 1 -8.91 9.33 -24.66
C MET A 1 -8.31 8.29 -25.60
N PRO A 2 -9.10 7.63 -26.46
CA PRO A 2 -8.62 6.56 -27.33
C PRO A 2 -7.55 7.06 -28.32
N ARG A 3 -6.59 6.21 -28.69
CA ARG A 3 -5.46 6.57 -29.58
C ARG A 3 -5.93 7.11 -30.94
N SER A 4 -6.98 6.53 -31.50
CA SER A 4 -7.60 6.96 -32.77
C SER A 4 -8.07 8.40 -32.75
N LEU A 5 -8.71 8.83 -31.65
CA LEU A 5 -9.23 10.19 -31.51
C LEU A 5 -8.12 11.25 -31.36
N ARG A 6 -6.95 10.86 -30.84
CA ARG A 6 -5.79 11.76 -30.73
C ARG A 6 -5.12 12.02 -32.08
N ILE A 7 -5.02 10.98 -32.91
CA ILE A 7 -4.44 11.09 -34.25
C ILE A 7 -5.34 11.98 -35.12
N LEU A 8 -6.66 11.80 -35.03
CA LEU A 8 -7.62 12.62 -35.77
C LEU A 8 -7.53 14.11 -35.40
N LEU A 9 -7.44 14.42 -34.09
CA LEU A 9 -7.30 15.80 -33.62
C LEU A 9 -5.96 16.43 -34.00
N ALA A 10 -4.87 15.65 -33.99
CA ALA A 10 -3.56 16.12 -34.43
C ALA A 10 -3.58 16.47 -35.92
N LEU A 11 -4.14 15.61 -36.77
CA LEU A 11 -4.29 15.87 -38.20
C LEU A 11 -5.15 17.11 -38.46
N ALA A 12 -6.29 17.25 -37.77
CA ALA A 12 -7.16 18.43 -37.88
C ALA A 12 -6.47 19.74 -37.47
N SER A 13 -5.64 19.70 -36.42
CA SER A 13 -4.85 20.86 -35.98
C SER A 13 -3.75 21.26 -36.96
N ILE A 14 -3.12 20.28 -37.61
CA ILE A 14 -2.09 20.50 -38.64
C ILE A 14 -2.73 21.10 -39.90
N THR A 15 -3.87 20.56 -40.34
CA THR A 15 -4.59 21.10 -41.50
C THR A 15 -5.06 22.54 -41.25
N LEU A 16 -5.54 22.85 -40.03
CA LEU A 16 -5.94 24.20 -39.67
C LEU A 16 -4.75 25.17 -39.67
N LEU A 17 -3.59 24.76 -39.19
CA LEU A 17 -2.35 25.56 -39.22
C LEU A 17 -1.89 25.85 -40.64
N ILE A 18 -1.97 24.87 -41.54
CA ILE A 18 -1.60 25.03 -42.96
C ILE A 18 -2.54 26.01 -43.65
N VAL A 19 -3.86 25.88 -43.43
CA VAL A 19 -4.85 26.79 -44.01
C VAL A 19 -4.66 28.22 -43.49
N LEU A 20 -4.41 28.39 -42.20
CA LEU A 20 -4.12 29.71 -41.62
C LEU A 20 -2.83 30.31 -42.18
N ALA A 21 -1.79 29.51 -42.42
CA ALA A 21 -0.52 29.99 -42.98
C ALA A 21 -0.65 30.47 -44.43
N LEU A 22 -1.57 29.87 -45.20
CA LEU A 22 -1.90 30.32 -46.56
C LEU A 22 -2.70 31.62 -46.59
N LEU A 23 -3.47 31.92 -45.53
CA LEU A 23 -4.29 33.13 -45.42
C LEU A 23 -3.50 34.31 -44.85
N ASP A 24 -2.82 34.11 -43.71
CA ASP A 24 -1.95 35.10 -43.07
C ASP A 24 -0.99 34.40 -42.10
N ILE A 25 0.30 34.55 -42.35
CA ILE A 25 1.35 33.94 -41.54
C ILE A 25 1.32 34.39 -40.07
N ARG A 26 0.83 35.60 -39.77
CA ARG A 26 0.72 36.13 -38.40
C ARG A 26 -0.32 35.38 -37.59
N LEU A 27 -1.46 35.06 -38.20
CA LEU A 27 -2.54 34.27 -37.60
C LEU A 27 -2.10 32.83 -37.32
N ALA A 28 -1.35 32.22 -38.24
CA ALA A 28 -0.77 30.90 -38.04
C ALA A 28 0.21 30.87 -36.86
N LEU A 29 1.06 31.90 -36.74
CA LEU A 29 2.03 32.02 -35.64
C LEU A 29 1.34 32.20 -34.28
N LEU A 30 0.28 32.99 -34.23
CA LEU A 30 -0.54 33.17 -33.02
C LEU A 30 -1.27 31.87 -32.63
N ALA A 31 -1.85 31.16 -33.60
CA ALA A 31 -2.50 29.87 -33.36
C ALA A 31 -1.51 28.79 -32.89
N LEU A 32 -0.30 28.75 -33.47
CA LEU A 32 0.79 27.88 -33.04
C LEU A 32 1.21 28.18 -31.60
N LEU A 33 1.40 29.46 -31.27
CA LEU A 33 1.80 29.90 -29.94
C LEU A 33 0.71 29.57 -28.90
N LEU A 34 -0.56 29.82 -29.22
CA LEU A 34 -1.70 29.48 -28.37
C LEU A 34 -1.81 27.96 -28.16
N TRP A 35 -1.62 27.17 -29.22
CA TRP A 35 -1.58 25.70 -29.14
C TRP A 35 -0.43 25.22 -28.26
N LEU A 36 0.75 25.83 -28.38
CA LEU A 36 1.93 25.50 -27.55
C LEU A 36 1.67 25.87 -26.07
N LEU A 37 1.05 27.03 -25.81
CA LEU A 37 0.65 27.46 -24.48
C LEU A 37 -0.42 26.53 -23.87
N LEU A 38 -1.46 26.19 -24.62
CA LEU A 38 -2.45 25.19 -24.19
C LEU A 38 -1.79 23.83 -23.97
N SER A 39 -0.84 23.42 -24.81
CA SER A 39 -0.13 22.15 -24.62
C SER A 39 0.72 22.15 -23.35
N MET A 40 1.27 23.29 -22.93
CA MET A 40 1.96 23.41 -21.63
C MET A 40 0.99 23.31 -20.44
N PHE A 41 -0.22 23.85 -20.57
CA PHE A 41 -1.26 23.76 -19.53
C PHE A 41 -1.92 22.37 -19.46
N PHE A 42 -2.21 21.75 -20.60
CA PHE A 42 -2.87 20.45 -20.71
C PHE A 42 -1.91 19.25 -20.76
N GLY A 43 -0.62 19.49 -21.04
CA GLY A 43 0.45 18.48 -21.14
C GLY A 43 0.93 17.93 -19.80
N ARG A 44 0.46 18.48 -18.67
CA ARG A 44 0.67 17.91 -17.33
C ARG A 44 -0.33 16.80 -16.97
N LYS A 45 -0.85 16.07 -17.94
CA LYS A 45 -1.61 14.85 -17.66
C LYS A 45 -0.61 13.70 -17.57
N GLY A 46 0.02 13.62 -16.39
CA GLY A 46 0.84 12.48 -15.97
C GLY A 46 0.11 11.19 -16.29
N VAL A 47 0.86 10.27 -16.91
CA VAL A 47 0.37 8.99 -17.40
C VAL A 47 -0.43 8.33 -16.29
N GLN A 48 -1.70 8.09 -16.59
CA GLN A 48 -2.63 7.35 -15.77
C GLN A 48 -2.13 5.89 -15.79
N GLU A 49 -1.19 5.56 -14.91
CA GLU A 49 -0.79 4.17 -14.65
C GLU A 49 -2.04 3.40 -14.22
N ASP A 50 -2.14 2.11 -14.54
CA ASP A 50 -3.33 1.26 -14.44
C ASP A 50 -3.97 1.09 -13.04
N GLY A 51 -3.54 1.87 -12.04
CA GLY A 51 -4.27 2.14 -10.80
C GLY A 51 -4.77 3.58 -10.78
N LYS A 52 -6.03 3.81 -10.36
CA LYS A 52 -6.52 5.20 -10.24
C LYS A 52 -5.65 5.93 -9.22
N ALA A 53 -4.75 6.80 -9.68
CA ALA A 53 -3.99 7.70 -8.82
C ALA A 53 -4.99 8.43 -7.91
N LEU A 54 -4.88 8.20 -6.61
CA LEU A 54 -5.88 8.66 -5.64
C LEU A 54 -5.58 10.07 -5.19
N ILE A 55 -4.30 10.38 -4.96
CA ILE A 55 -3.80 11.66 -4.49
C ILE A 55 -2.41 11.89 -5.08
N ARG A 56 -2.16 13.07 -5.64
CA ARG A 56 -0.87 13.49 -6.19
C ARG A 56 -0.51 14.89 -5.69
N SER A 57 0.73 15.07 -5.26
CA SER A 57 1.36 16.36 -4.95
C SER A 57 2.64 16.50 -5.78
N LYS A 58 3.29 17.67 -5.77
CA LYS A 58 4.56 17.90 -6.48
C LYS A 58 5.66 16.92 -6.05
N LYS A 59 5.62 16.49 -4.79
CA LYS A 59 6.66 15.65 -4.16
C LYS A 59 6.23 14.19 -3.94
N THR A 60 4.97 13.84 -4.17
CA THR A 60 4.47 12.49 -3.90
C THR A 60 3.30 12.04 -4.77
N LEU A 61 3.24 10.73 -4.98
CA LEU A 61 2.12 10.03 -5.60
C LEU A 61 1.59 8.94 -4.67
N LEU A 62 0.28 8.83 -4.53
CA LEU A 62 -0.40 7.72 -3.86
C LEU A 62 -1.39 7.06 -4.80
N SER A 63 -1.20 5.76 -5.00
CA SER A 63 -2.07 4.91 -5.79
C SER A 63 -2.56 3.74 -4.94
N SER A 64 -3.84 3.36 -5.09
CA SER A 64 -4.37 2.13 -4.49
C SER A 64 -4.92 1.25 -5.59
N TYR A 65 -4.43 0.01 -5.64
CA TYR A 65 -4.85 -0.98 -6.64
C TYR A 65 -5.96 -1.89 -6.10
N ASN A 66 -6.44 -1.61 -4.88
CA ASN A 66 -7.67 -2.14 -4.33
C ASN A 66 -8.70 -1.01 -4.17
N MET A 67 -9.85 -1.14 -4.83
CA MET A 67 -10.95 -0.16 -4.80
C MET A 67 -12.21 -0.70 -4.14
N GLU A 68 -12.09 -1.70 -3.24
CA GLU A 68 -13.22 -2.21 -2.47
C GLU A 68 -14.04 -1.05 -1.85
N PRO A 69 -15.39 -1.14 -1.82
CA PRO A 69 -16.24 -0.07 -1.29
C PRO A 69 -15.86 0.36 0.13
N GLU A 70 -15.44 -0.60 0.95
CA GLU A 70 -14.97 -0.37 2.32
C GLU A 70 -13.70 0.50 2.36
N ARG A 71 -12.75 0.25 1.45
CA ARG A 71 -11.51 1.03 1.31
C ARG A 71 -11.81 2.46 0.86
N LYS A 72 -12.71 2.62 -0.12
CA LYS A 72 -13.15 3.93 -0.61
C LYS A 72 -13.79 4.76 0.52
N LYS A 73 -14.63 4.13 1.36
CA LYS A 73 -15.24 4.78 2.54
C LYS A 73 -14.20 5.18 3.59
N ILE A 74 -13.26 4.28 3.90
CA ILE A 74 -12.15 4.57 4.82
C ILE A 74 -11.34 5.76 4.33
N MET A 75 -10.98 5.75 3.05
CA MET A 75 -10.21 6.83 2.41
C MET A 75 -10.94 8.17 2.52
N MET A 76 -12.20 8.25 2.06
CA MET A 76 -12.99 9.49 2.18
C MET A 76 -13.09 10.00 3.62
N SER A 77 -13.21 9.09 4.60
CA SER A 77 -13.27 9.48 6.01
C SER A 77 -11.95 10.06 6.53
N LEU A 78 -10.81 9.55 6.03
CA LEU A 78 -9.48 9.98 6.45
C LEU A 78 -9.06 11.29 5.77
N THR A 79 -9.48 11.52 4.53
CA THR A 79 -9.13 12.74 3.78
C THR A 79 -9.98 13.95 4.16
N ARG A 80 -11.22 13.76 4.63
CA ARG A 80 -12.14 14.86 5.02
C ARG A 80 -11.59 15.85 6.06
N GLY A 81 -10.62 15.44 6.89
CA GLY A 81 -10.00 16.28 7.92
C GLY A 81 -8.56 16.71 7.63
N MET A 82 -7.98 16.29 6.51
CA MET A 82 -6.66 16.78 6.10
C MET A 82 -6.83 18.21 5.57
N LYS A 83 -6.38 19.21 6.34
CA LYS A 83 -6.18 20.56 5.80
C LYS A 83 -5.11 20.47 4.71
N ILE A 84 -5.53 20.37 3.46
CA ILE A 84 -4.67 20.46 2.28
C ILE A 84 -4.24 21.93 2.18
N SER A 85 -3.31 22.33 3.03
CA SER A 85 -2.70 23.66 2.96
C SER A 85 -1.96 23.77 1.63
N ARG A 86 -2.53 24.52 0.69
CA ARG A 86 -1.89 24.94 -0.57
C ARG A 86 -1.07 23.86 -1.31
N GLY A 87 -1.61 22.64 -1.44
CA GLY A 87 -1.13 21.64 -2.41
C GLY A 87 0.16 20.86 -2.07
N ASP A 88 0.83 21.15 -0.95
CA ASP A 88 2.05 20.45 -0.57
C ASP A 88 1.76 19.43 0.54
N ILE A 89 1.38 18.21 0.16
CA ILE A 89 1.31 17.09 1.09
C ILE A 89 2.73 16.54 1.24
N SER A 90 3.23 16.51 2.48
CA SER A 90 4.56 15.97 2.75
C SER A 90 4.61 14.47 2.46
N PRO A 91 5.76 13.92 2.03
CA PRO A 91 5.88 12.48 1.80
C PRO A 91 5.59 11.64 3.04
N SER A 92 5.91 12.13 4.24
CA SER A 92 5.55 11.48 5.51
C SER A 92 4.04 11.34 5.68
N GLN A 93 3.27 12.39 5.38
CA GLN A 93 1.82 12.35 5.53
C GLN A 93 1.18 11.37 4.54
N MET A 94 1.74 11.25 3.34
CA MET A 94 1.27 10.27 2.34
C MET A 94 1.54 8.84 2.79
N VAL A 95 2.74 8.56 3.32
CA VAL A 95 3.07 7.25 3.89
C VAL A 95 2.19 6.95 5.10
N GLU A 96 1.97 7.93 5.99
CA GLU A 96 1.10 7.79 7.17
C GLU A 96 -0.33 7.44 6.75
N LEU A 97 -0.87 8.14 5.75
CA LEU A 97 -2.19 7.87 5.19
C LEU A 97 -2.28 6.45 4.60
N ALA A 98 -1.29 6.05 3.81
CA ALA A 98 -1.22 4.72 3.19
C ALA A 98 -1.20 3.59 4.24
N ILE A 99 -0.40 3.76 5.30
CA ILE A 99 -0.34 2.83 6.43
C ILE A 99 -1.68 2.79 7.15
N ASN A 100 -2.29 3.94 7.45
CA ASN A 100 -3.55 4.00 8.19
C ASN A 100 -4.71 3.34 7.41
N ILE A 101 -4.78 3.54 6.09
CA ILE A 101 -5.75 2.86 5.21
C ILE A 101 -5.55 1.34 5.29
N SER A 102 -4.33 0.86 5.04
CA SER A 102 -4.01 -0.56 5.02
C SER A 102 -4.20 -1.22 6.39
N ARG A 103 -3.86 -0.52 7.47
CA ARG A 103 -4.10 -0.93 8.86
C ARG A 103 -5.58 -1.07 9.17
N LYS A 104 -6.41 -0.09 8.79
CA LYS A 104 -7.87 -0.17 8.99
C LYS A 104 -8.48 -1.34 8.20
N MET A 105 -8.00 -1.59 6.98
CA MET A 105 -8.42 -2.73 6.16
C MET A 105 -8.00 -4.07 6.78
N ALA A 106 -6.75 -4.20 7.22
CA ALA A 106 -6.25 -5.40 7.90
C ALA A 106 -7.10 -5.70 9.14
N ARG A 107 -7.41 -4.68 9.95
CA ARG A 107 -8.29 -4.80 11.12
C ARG A 107 -9.71 -5.24 10.77
N SER A 108 -10.30 -4.72 9.70
CA SER A 108 -11.66 -5.10 9.32
C SER A 108 -11.74 -6.55 8.82
N LYS A 109 -10.70 -7.03 8.12
CA LYS A 109 -10.53 -8.44 7.77
C LYS A 109 -10.40 -9.32 9.02
N GLY A 110 -9.60 -8.91 10.00
CA GLY A 110 -9.42 -9.65 11.26
C GLY A 110 -10.68 -9.73 12.11
N ARG A 111 -11.51 -8.68 12.14
CA ARG A 111 -12.83 -8.71 12.80
C ARG A 111 -13.76 -9.82 12.28
N ARG A 112 -13.57 -10.27 11.03
CA ARG A 112 -14.33 -11.40 10.47
C ARG A 112 -13.82 -12.76 10.97
N LYS A 113 -12.56 -12.85 11.39
CA LYS A 113 -11.88 -14.08 11.86
C LYS A 113 -11.81 -14.23 13.37
N VAL A 114 -11.85 -13.13 14.14
CA VAL A 114 -11.88 -13.17 15.61
C VAL A 114 -13.24 -13.73 16.06
N ARG A 115 -13.32 -15.07 16.18
CA ARG A 115 -14.36 -15.80 16.90
C ARG A 115 -13.90 -16.19 18.33
N ALA A 116 -12.67 -15.86 18.72
CA ALA A 116 -12.06 -16.21 20.01
C ALA A 116 -11.75 -14.98 20.88
N SER A 117 -11.68 -15.21 22.20
CA SER A 117 -11.92 -14.28 23.32
C SER A 117 -11.27 -12.90 23.22
N SER A 118 -12.02 -11.94 22.67
CA SER A 118 -11.85 -10.55 23.08
C SER A 118 -12.62 -10.31 24.38
N GLN A 119 -12.15 -9.37 25.20
CA GLN A 119 -12.83 -8.96 26.43
C GLN A 119 -14.29 -8.63 26.09
N VAL A 120 -15.24 -9.28 26.75
CA VAL A 120 -16.65 -8.95 26.57
C VAL A 120 -16.87 -7.58 27.19
N ILE A 121 -17.21 -6.58 26.38
CA ILE A 121 -17.54 -5.22 26.86
C ILE A 121 -19.01 -5.17 27.27
N ASP A 122 -19.85 -5.84 26.48
CA ASP A 122 -21.30 -5.72 26.62
C ASP A 122 -22.01 -6.94 26.02
N PHE A 123 -23.33 -6.98 26.11
CA PHE A 123 -24.19 -8.00 25.54
C PHE A 123 -25.29 -7.37 24.70
N VAL A 124 -25.42 -7.82 23.46
CA VAL A 124 -26.35 -7.22 22.48
C VAL A 124 -27.32 -8.25 21.92
N LEU A 125 -28.43 -7.77 21.35
CA LEU A 125 -29.32 -8.61 20.55
C LEU A 125 -28.57 -9.15 19.32
N PRO A 126 -28.71 -10.44 19.01
CA PRO A 126 -28.08 -11.04 17.85
C PRO A 126 -28.64 -10.46 16.55
N ARG A 127 -27.76 -9.95 15.68
CA ARG A 127 -28.12 -9.38 14.36
C ARG A 127 -27.94 -10.34 13.19
N LYS A 128 -27.30 -11.50 13.42
CA LYS A 128 -26.93 -12.47 12.38
C LYS A 128 -27.63 -13.80 12.66
N LYS A 129 -27.94 -14.54 11.59
CA LYS A 129 -28.52 -15.90 11.66
C LYS A 129 -27.68 -16.87 12.49
N TYR A 130 -26.35 -16.75 12.42
CA TYR A 130 -25.40 -17.56 13.20
C TYR A 130 -24.53 -16.67 14.08
N PHE A 131 -24.50 -16.92 15.40
CA PHE A 131 -23.75 -16.14 16.39
C PHE A 131 -23.38 -16.98 17.61
N LYS A 132 -22.41 -16.50 18.41
CA LYS A 132 -22.04 -17.12 19.69
C LYS A 132 -22.97 -16.60 20.79
N ILE A 133 -23.81 -17.47 21.34
CA ILE A 133 -24.68 -17.15 22.47
C ILE A 133 -23.84 -16.91 23.74
N SER A 134 -24.19 -15.87 24.48
CA SER A 134 -23.74 -15.67 25.86
C SER A 134 -24.77 -16.31 26.78
N ILE A 135 -24.47 -17.50 27.31
CA ILE A 135 -25.35 -18.21 28.24
C ILE A 135 -25.66 -17.32 29.46
N PRO A 136 -24.66 -16.72 30.15
CA PRO A 136 -24.94 -15.93 31.37
C PRO A 136 -25.79 -14.68 31.10
N ALA A 137 -25.62 -14.01 29.96
CA ALA A 137 -26.42 -12.82 29.64
C ALA A 137 -27.83 -13.18 29.18
N THR A 138 -27.98 -14.31 28.48
CA THR A 138 -29.28 -14.83 28.04
C THR A 138 -30.12 -15.26 29.24
N LEU A 139 -29.53 -16.02 30.18
CA LEU A 139 -30.21 -16.43 31.41
C LEU A 139 -30.57 -15.22 32.29
N ARG A 140 -29.66 -14.25 32.46
CA ARG A 140 -29.97 -12.99 33.16
C ARG A 140 -31.13 -12.24 32.52
N ARG A 141 -31.23 -12.24 31.18
CA ARG A 141 -32.34 -11.59 30.48
C ARG A 141 -33.65 -12.35 30.68
N ALA A 142 -33.63 -13.68 30.56
CA ALA A 142 -34.80 -14.52 30.80
C ALA A 142 -35.33 -14.35 32.23
N ALA A 143 -34.43 -14.31 33.23
CA ALA A 143 -34.78 -14.02 34.62
C ALA A 143 -35.36 -12.61 34.81
N ALA A 144 -34.72 -11.58 34.23
CA ALA A 144 -35.23 -10.20 34.29
C ALA A 144 -36.59 -10.02 33.59
N SER A 145 -36.94 -10.93 32.67
CA SER A 145 -38.26 -10.98 32.02
C SER A 145 -39.21 -12.01 32.64
N GLN A 146 -38.93 -12.48 33.87
CA GLN A 146 -39.74 -13.44 34.64
C GLN A 146 -40.09 -14.75 33.89
N ARG A 147 -39.24 -15.17 32.96
CA ARG A 147 -39.45 -16.37 32.14
C ARG A 147 -38.56 -17.54 32.52
N PHE A 148 -37.52 -17.31 33.32
CA PHE A 148 -36.62 -18.38 33.78
C PHE A 148 -37.40 -19.46 34.56
N PRO A 149 -37.21 -20.76 34.29
CA PRO A 149 -36.11 -21.38 33.53
C PRO A 149 -36.28 -21.41 32.00
N SER A 150 -37.43 -21.01 31.47
CA SER A 150 -37.68 -20.94 30.03
C SER A 150 -36.96 -19.76 29.36
N VAL A 151 -36.37 -20.01 28.20
CA VAL A 151 -35.63 -19.01 27.41
C VAL A 151 -36.32 -18.81 26.07
N ALA A 152 -36.75 -17.59 25.76
CA ALA A 152 -37.30 -17.26 24.44
C ALA A 152 -36.22 -16.71 23.50
N PHE A 153 -36.53 -16.68 22.19
CA PHE A 153 -35.65 -16.06 21.19
C PHE A 153 -35.31 -14.60 21.49
N SER A 154 -36.23 -13.84 22.10
CA SER A 154 -36.01 -12.44 22.48
C SER A 154 -35.01 -12.25 23.63
N ASP A 155 -34.74 -13.31 24.39
CA ASP A 155 -33.81 -13.33 25.52
C ASP A 155 -32.38 -13.62 25.08
N LEU A 156 -32.19 -14.17 23.88
CA LEU A 156 -30.87 -14.48 23.35
C LEU A 156 -29.99 -13.23 23.33
N ARG A 157 -28.81 -13.35 23.92
CA ARG A 157 -27.79 -12.30 23.93
C ARG A 157 -26.50 -12.83 23.32
N ALA A 158 -25.90 -12.03 22.44
CA ALA A 158 -24.57 -12.25 21.90
C ALA A 158 -23.56 -11.41 22.70
N SER A 159 -22.36 -11.95 22.93
CA SER A 159 -21.27 -11.18 23.54
C SER A 159 -20.77 -10.11 22.56
N LEU A 160 -20.82 -8.84 22.96
CA LEU A 160 -20.12 -7.74 22.29
C LEU A 160 -18.68 -7.69 22.82
N GLN A 161 -17.72 -8.01 21.97
CA GLN A 161 -16.33 -8.11 22.38
C GLN A 161 -15.49 -6.89 21.97
N ALA A 162 -14.66 -6.39 22.89
CA ALA A 162 -13.58 -5.42 22.69
C ALA A 162 -12.43 -6.11 21.99
N GLY A 163 -12.50 -6.15 20.67
CA GLY A 163 -11.40 -6.63 19.84
C GLY A 163 -11.12 -5.65 18.73
N LYS A 164 -10.21 -4.70 18.94
CA LYS A 164 -9.47 -4.14 17.80
C LYS A 164 -8.45 -5.23 17.45
N GLY A 165 -8.51 -5.79 16.23
CA GLY A 165 -7.47 -6.70 15.76
C GLY A 165 -6.11 -6.03 15.97
N LYS A 166 -5.23 -6.65 16.74
CA LYS A 166 -3.88 -6.13 16.98
C LYS A 166 -3.15 -6.14 15.65
N VAL A 167 -2.53 -5.05 15.23
CA VAL A 167 -1.81 -5.01 13.94
C VAL A 167 -0.33 -5.24 14.17
N SER A 168 0.30 -5.92 13.22
CA SER A 168 1.75 -6.08 13.15
C SER A 168 2.24 -5.50 11.84
N LEU A 169 3.00 -4.41 11.91
CA LEU A 169 3.64 -3.77 10.77
C LEU A 169 4.98 -4.48 10.51
N ILE A 170 5.13 -5.07 9.34
CA ILE A 170 6.33 -5.80 8.93
C ILE A 170 7.05 -4.97 7.89
N VAL A 171 8.10 -4.29 8.31
CA VAL A 171 8.89 -3.41 7.44
C VAL A 171 9.95 -4.25 6.74
N VAL A 172 9.89 -4.30 5.42
CA VAL A 172 10.94 -4.86 4.55
C VAL A 172 11.70 -3.69 3.96
N LEU A 173 12.92 -3.51 4.40
CA LEU A 173 13.82 -2.46 3.95
C LEU A 173 14.87 -3.06 3.01
N ASP A 174 15.03 -2.43 1.87
CA ASP A 174 16.16 -2.64 0.98
C ASP A 174 17.40 -1.90 1.51
N SER A 175 18.52 -2.61 1.64
CA SER A 175 19.81 -2.03 2.05
C SER A 175 20.87 -2.05 0.95
N SER A 176 20.42 -2.09 -0.31
CA SER A 176 21.29 -1.94 -1.47
C SER A 176 22.05 -0.60 -1.45
N ALA A 177 23.22 -0.55 -2.10
CA ALA A 177 24.09 0.62 -2.11
C ALA A 177 23.37 1.86 -2.68
N SER A 178 22.48 1.69 -3.66
CA SER A 178 21.67 2.77 -4.24
C SER A 178 20.70 3.41 -3.23
N MET A 179 20.38 2.72 -2.13
CA MET A 179 19.54 3.25 -1.06
C MET A 179 20.22 4.34 -0.24
N ILE A 180 21.54 4.55 -0.37
CA ILE A 180 22.23 5.69 0.28
C ILE A 180 21.60 7.03 -0.12
N TYR A 181 21.26 7.18 -1.41
CA TYR A 181 20.62 8.37 -1.94
C TYR A 181 19.15 8.49 -1.50
N SER A 182 18.57 7.38 -1.03
CA SER A 182 17.19 7.27 -0.55
C SER A 182 17.04 7.47 0.96
N ILE A 183 18.12 7.79 1.70
CA ILE A 183 18.11 7.88 3.17
C ILE A 183 17.03 8.82 3.71
N ARG A 184 16.82 9.97 3.06
CA ARG A 184 15.76 10.93 3.42
C ARG A 184 14.37 10.32 3.25
N GLY A 185 14.15 9.54 2.19
CA GLY A 185 12.92 8.79 1.95
C GLY A 185 12.68 7.73 3.03
N ILE A 186 13.70 6.96 3.39
CA ILE A 186 13.64 5.94 4.45
C ILE A 186 13.27 6.58 5.79
N LEU A 187 13.98 7.64 6.21
CA LEU A 187 13.71 8.34 7.47
C LEU A 187 12.30 8.93 7.51
N THR A 188 11.82 9.43 6.37
CA THR A 188 10.46 9.95 6.22
C THR A 188 9.42 8.86 6.39
N ALA A 189 9.64 7.68 5.78
CA ALA A 189 8.78 6.52 5.97
C ALA A 189 8.81 6.01 7.42
N PHE A 190 10.00 5.94 8.03
CA PHE A 190 10.17 5.50 9.43
C PHE A 190 9.50 6.46 10.40
N LYS A 191 9.55 7.78 10.17
CA LYS A 191 8.81 8.76 10.96
C LYS A 191 7.30 8.53 10.88
N ALA A 192 6.77 8.26 9.68
CA ALA A 192 5.36 7.95 9.49
C ALA A 192 4.95 6.63 10.19
N ILE A 193 5.76 5.58 10.05
CA ILE A 193 5.54 4.29 10.71
C ILE A 193 5.58 4.46 12.24
N LYS A 194 6.56 5.19 12.78
CA LYS A 194 6.69 5.48 14.21
C LYS A 194 5.44 6.14 14.75
N ASN A 195 4.93 7.16 14.05
CA ASN A 195 3.76 7.92 14.47
C ASN A 195 2.51 7.02 14.53
N GLU A 196 2.24 6.24 13.48
CA GLU A 196 1.09 5.32 13.46
C GLU A 196 1.24 4.19 14.48
N ALA A 197 2.41 3.54 14.55
CA ALA A 197 2.66 2.45 15.47
C ALA A 197 2.51 2.87 16.93
N ARG A 198 3.08 4.04 17.29
CA ARG A 198 2.96 4.61 18.65
C ARG A 198 1.51 4.95 18.98
N LYS A 199 0.79 5.59 18.05
CA LYS A 199 -0.61 6.01 18.23
C LYS A 199 -1.55 4.83 18.47
N TYR A 200 -1.34 3.72 17.77
CA TYR A 200 -2.24 2.57 17.81
C TYR A 200 -1.71 1.37 18.59
N ARG A 201 -0.51 1.48 19.20
CA ARG A 201 0.20 0.42 19.92
C ARG A 201 0.38 -0.83 19.05
N ASP A 202 0.62 -0.64 17.76
CA ASP A 202 0.87 -1.73 16.83
C ASP A 202 2.30 -2.25 17.01
N ARG A 203 2.52 -3.54 16.76
CA ARG A 203 3.87 -4.10 16.74
C ARG A 203 4.55 -3.73 15.44
N VAL A 204 5.87 -3.56 15.48
CA VAL A 204 6.69 -3.30 14.31
C VAL A 204 7.87 -4.26 14.30
N SER A 205 8.18 -4.79 13.12
CA SER A 205 9.37 -5.59 12.85
C SER A 205 10.14 -4.99 11.68
N LEU A 206 11.44 -5.27 11.63
CA LEU A 206 12.32 -4.82 10.56
C LEU A 206 13.02 -6.04 9.95
N ILE A 207 12.87 -6.17 8.65
CA ILE A 207 13.58 -7.10 7.79
C ILE A 207 14.46 -6.29 6.86
N VAL A 208 15.71 -6.70 6.72
CA VAL A 208 16.71 -5.99 5.94
C VAL A 208 17.22 -6.94 4.88
N SER A 209 17.28 -6.48 3.64
CA SER A 209 17.76 -7.24 2.49
C SER A 209 19.22 -6.88 2.25
N LYS A 210 20.16 -7.73 2.68
CA LYS A 210 21.60 -7.45 2.74
C LYS A 210 22.41 -8.59 2.08
N GLY A 211 23.36 -8.24 1.21
CA GLY A 211 24.15 -9.22 0.45
C GLY A 211 23.25 -10.09 -0.42
N PHE A 212 23.42 -11.41 -0.36
CA PHE A 212 22.61 -12.36 -1.15
C PHE A 212 21.35 -12.85 -0.43
N SER A 213 21.02 -12.35 0.77
CA SER A 213 19.88 -12.83 1.54
C SER A 213 19.17 -11.71 2.32
N SER A 214 18.18 -12.08 3.13
CA SER A 214 17.51 -11.13 4.02
C SER A 214 17.54 -11.62 5.47
N VAL A 215 17.53 -10.70 6.42
CA VAL A 215 17.59 -11.01 7.86
C VAL A 215 16.50 -10.26 8.61
N VAL A 216 15.96 -10.88 9.65
CA VAL A 216 15.03 -10.20 10.57
C VAL A 216 15.86 -9.42 11.58
N ALA A 217 16.19 -8.17 11.26
CA ALA A 217 16.98 -7.29 12.13
C ALA A 217 16.26 -6.97 13.46
N GLN A 218 14.92 -6.91 13.44
CA GLN A 218 14.12 -6.73 14.63
C GLN A 218 12.82 -7.53 14.54
N HIS A 219 12.62 -8.45 15.50
CA HIS A 219 11.34 -9.16 15.67
C HIS A 219 10.21 -8.22 16.12
N PRO A 220 8.93 -8.57 15.88
CA PRO A 220 7.78 -7.72 16.19
C PRO A 220 7.78 -7.21 17.64
N THR A 221 7.92 -5.90 17.81
CA THR A 221 7.95 -5.21 19.10
C THR A 221 7.06 -3.97 19.09
N THR A 222 6.48 -3.59 20.23
CA THR A 222 5.78 -2.30 20.36
C THR A 222 6.75 -1.13 20.55
N ASN A 223 8.02 -1.41 20.87
CA ASN A 223 9.05 -0.39 21.04
C ASN A 223 9.73 -0.08 19.70
N PHE A 224 9.23 0.92 19.00
CA PHE A 224 9.80 1.34 17.71
C PHE A 224 11.23 1.88 17.83
N ASN A 225 11.68 2.34 19.00
CA ASN A 225 13.07 2.79 19.16
C ASN A 225 14.06 1.64 18.99
N LEU A 226 13.68 0.40 19.29
CA LEU A 226 14.51 -0.77 19.00
C LEU A 226 14.72 -0.93 17.48
N VAL A 227 13.65 -0.76 16.69
CA VAL A 227 13.73 -0.79 15.22
C VAL A 227 14.69 0.28 14.70
N LEU A 228 14.58 1.51 15.21
CA LEU A 228 15.49 2.60 14.83
C LEU A 228 16.95 2.32 15.23
N SER A 229 17.18 1.81 16.44
CA SER A 229 18.53 1.47 16.90
C SER A 229 19.18 0.40 16.03
N LYS A 230 18.41 -0.60 15.60
CA LYS A 230 18.89 -1.63 14.68
C LYS A 230 19.20 -1.03 13.32
N PHE A 231 18.35 -0.14 12.80
CA PHE A 231 18.59 0.55 11.54
C PHE A 231 19.88 1.38 11.53
N SER A 232 20.16 2.14 12.59
CA SER A 232 21.36 2.98 12.70
C SER A 232 22.68 2.20 12.62
N VAL A 233 22.66 0.90 12.89
CA VAL A 233 23.85 0.02 12.88
C VAL A 233 23.98 -0.75 11.56
N LEU A 234 23.01 -0.67 10.65
CA LEU A 234 23.05 -1.37 9.38
C LEU A 234 23.95 -0.64 8.38
N GLY A 235 24.99 -1.33 7.90
CA GLY A 235 25.72 -0.95 6.70
C GLY A 235 24.90 -1.21 5.42
N LEU A 236 25.26 -0.51 4.35
CA LEU A 236 24.73 -0.73 3.01
C LEU A 236 25.63 -1.72 2.26
N ASP A 237 25.03 -2.57 1.41
CA ASP A 237 25.73 -3.57 0.58
C ASP A 237 25.36 -3.42 -0.90
N ASP A 238 26.15 -3.94 -1.82
CA ASP A 238 25.94 -3.77 -3.28
C ASP A 238 24.77 -4.58 -3.86
N PHE A 239 24.28 -5.59 -3.13
CA PHE A 239 23.26 -6.52 -3.60
C PHE A 239 21.87 -6.23 -3.03
N THR A 240 20.84 -6.47 -3.86
CA THR A 240 19.44 -6.21 -3.57
C THR A 240 18.58 -7.49 -3.62
N PRO A 241 18.58 -8.31 -2.56
CA PRO A 241 17.76 -9.52 -2.49
C PRO A 241 16.32 -9.18 -2.06
N LEU A 242 15.67 -8.28 -2.81
CA LEU A 242 14.31 -7.80 -2.52
C LEU A 242 13.30 -8.96 -2.45
N ALA A 243 13.40 -9.94 -3.36
CA ALA A 243 12.54 -11.13 -3.35
C ALA A 243 12.69 -11.92 -2.04
N SER A 244 13.92 -12.15 -1.58
CA SER A 244 14.18 -12.79 -0.28
C SER A 244 13.61 -11.95 0.87
N GLY A 245 13.79 -10.63 0.85
CA GLY A 245 13.21 -9.71 1.85
C GLY A 245 11.69 -9.82 1.93
N MET A 246 11.02 -9.76 0.76
CA MET A 246 9.57 -9.91 0.65
C MET A 246 9.09 -11.29 1.12
N TYR A 247 9.82 -12.36 0.80
CA TYR A 247 9.46 -13.72 1.18
C TYR A 247 9.56 -13.92 2.70
N ARG A 248 10.62 -13.39 3.33
CA ARG A 248 10.71 -13.39 4.80
C ARG A 248 9.64 -12.54 5.46
N GLY A 249 9.28 -11.40 4.85
CA GLY A 249 8.15 -10.58 5.29
C GLY A 249 6.83 -11.34 5.23
N TYR A 250 6.60 -12.10 4.16
CA TYR A 250 5.47 -12.99 4.03
C TYR A 250 5.44 -14.09 5.12
N ASP A 251 6.54 -14.80 5.32
CA ASP A 251 6.65 -15.87 6.32
C ASP A 251 6.37 -15.34 7.74
N LEU A 252 6.98 -14.20 8.08
CA LEU A 252 6.69 -13.51 9.34
C LEU A 252 5.22 -13.07 9.45
N ALA A 253 4.62 -12.58 8.37
CA ALA A 253 3.20 -12.20 8.35
C ALA A 253 2.28 -13.39 8.63
N VAL A 254 2.57 -14.55 8.05
CA VAL A 254 1.82 -15.79 8.32
C VAL A 254 1.94 -16.19 9.79
N ARG A 255 3.15 -16.12 10.38
CA ARG A 255 3.37 -16.41 11.80
C ARG A 255 2.63 -15.44 12.72
N GLU A 256 2.69 -14.15 12.43
CA GLU A 256 2.00 -13.11 13.21
C GLU A 256 0.49 -13.26 13.14
N ARG A 257 -0.04 -13.64 11.97
CA ARG A 257 -1.45 -13.98 11.80
C ARG A 257 -1.88 -15.17 12.65
N ARG A 258 -1.06 -16.21 12.75
CA ARG A 258 -1.32 -17.36 13.66
C ARG A 258 -1.33 -16.94 15.13
N ARG A 259 -0.56 -15.91 15.49
CA ARG A 259 -0.53 -15.31 16.85
C ARG A 259 -1.67 -14.33 17.13
N GLY A 260 -2.63 -14.19 16.21
CA GLY A 260 -3.81 -13.32 16.37
C GLY A 260 -3.59 -11.85 16.02
N TYR A 261 -2.49 -11.52 15.31
CA TYR A 261 -2.23 -10.18 14.81
C TYR A 261 -2.58 -10.09 13.33
N GLU A 262 -3.15 -8.98 12.88
CA GLU A 262 -3.36 -8.74 11.46
C GLU A 262 -2.12 -8.07 10.86
N PRO A 263 -1.36 -8.77 9.98
CA PRO A 263 -0.12 -8.24 9.44
C PRO A 263 -0.39 -7.21 8.33
N VAL A 264 0.44 -6.18 8.28
CA VAL A 264 0.59 -5.27 7.14
C VAL A 264 2.05 -5.27 6.74
N ILE A 265 2.36 -5.64 5.50
CA ILE A 265 3.73 -5.60 4.97
C ILE A 265 3.98 -4.19 4.43
N ILE A 266 5.11 -3.58 4.78
CA ILE A 266 5.54 -2.28 4.30
C ILE A 266 6.89 -2.47 3.61
N ILE A 267 6.94 -2.33 2.29
CA ILE A 267 8.15 -2.50 1.49
C ILE A 267 8.72 -1.12 1.19
N ILE A 268 9.99 -0.87 1.52
CA ILE A 268 10.70 0.38 1.27
C ILE A 268 11.93 0.07 0.42
N THR A 269 11.95 0.55 -0.82
CA THR A 269 13.00 0.25 -1.82
C THR A 269 12.93 1.27 -2.97
N ASP A 270 14.01 1.38 -3.75
CA ASP A 270 14.04 2.09 -5.03
C ASP A 270 13.64 1.20 -6.23
N GLY A 271 13.45 -0.10 -5.98
CA GLY A 271 12.97 -1.08 -6.96
C GLY A 271 14.06 -1.66 -7.86
N ASN A 272 15.34 -1.40 -7.57
CA ASN A 272 16.45 -1.97 -8.34
C ASN A 272 16.75 -3.40 -7.85
N VAL A 273 16.49 -4.42 -8.67
CA VAL A 273 16.62 -5.83 -8.28
C VAL A 273 17.71 -6.52 -9.09
N ASN A 274 18.58 -7.27 -8.41
CA ASN A 274 19.71 -7.97 -9.04
C ASN A 274 19.97 -9.37 -8.47
N VAL A 275 19.28 -9.79 -7.40
CA VAL A 275 19.44 -11.12 -6.80
C VAL A 275 18.12 -11.91 -6.89
N PRO A 276 18.09 -13.04 -7.64
CA PRO A 276 16.94 -13.95 -7.65
C PRO A 276 16.84 -14.77 -6.35
N LEU A 277 15.69 -15.42 -6.14
CA LEU A 277 15.58 -16.44 -5.10
C LEU A 277 16.45 -17.65 -5.45
N GLU A 278 17.12 -18.22 -4.46
CA GLU A 278 17.94 -19.44 -4.61
C GLU A 278 17.15 -20.63 -5.18
N LYS A 279 15.85 -20.69 -4.85
CA LYS A 279 14.90 -21.62 -5.45
C LYS A 279 13.65 -20.85 -5.86
N TYR A 280 13.28 -20.94 -7.14
CA TYR A 280 11.99 -20.45 -7.60
C TYR A 280 10.86 -21.20 -6.88
N LEU A 281 9.81 -20.49 -6.49
CA LEU A 281 8.64 -21.09 -5.82
C LEU A 281 7.71 -21.81 -6.83
N ARG A 282 7.97 -21.65 -8.14
CA ARG A 282 7.28 -22.24 -9.30
C ARG A 282 8.28 -22.48 -10.42
N GLY A 283 8.13 -23.58 -11.16
CA GLY A 283 9.04 -23.98 -12.24
C GLY A 283 8.87 -23.26 -13.59
N ASN A 284 8.00 -22.24 -13.71
CA ASN A 284 7.79 -21.53 -14.98
C ASN A 284 8.28 -20.08 -14.87
N ILE A 285 9.35 -19.78 -15.60
CA ILE A 285 9.93 -18.44 -15.73
C ILE A 285 9.09 -17.66 -16.77
N MET A 286 8.40 -16.59 -16.35
CA MET A 286 7.60 -15.74 -17.25
C MET A 286 8.29 -14.41 -17.60
N SER A 287 9.39 -14.06 -16.93
CA SER A 287 10.15 -12.81 -17.17
C SER A 287 11.58 -13.14 -17.61
N PRO A 288 12.20 -12.35 -18.50
CA PRO A 288 13.57 -12.59 -18.96
C PRO A 288 14.62 -12.39 -17.86
N ASP A 289 14.28 -11.65 -16.80
CA ASP A 289 15.15 -11.44 -15.64
C ASP A 289 14.70 -12.32 -14.45
N PRO A 290 15.53 -13.29 -14.01
CA PRO A 290 15.36 -14.10 -12.81
C PRO A 290 14.98 -13.33 -11.53
N ALA A 291 15.60 -12.18 -11.30
CA ALA A 291 15.40 -11.37 -10.09
C ALA A 291 14.02 -10.71 -10.10
N ILE A 292 13.61 -10.19 -11.26
CA ILE A 292 12.27 -9.64 -11.48
C ILE A 292 11.21 -10.73 -11.27
N GLU A 293 11.36 -11.90 -11.90
CA GLU A 293 10.37 -12.98 -11.75
C GLU A 293 10.24 -13.42 -10.29
N SER A 294 11.36 -13.53 -9.57
CA SER A 294 11.38 -13.88 -8.15
C SER A 294 10.57 -12.89 -7.30
N VAL A 295 10.66 -11.59 -7.59
CA VAL A 295 9.87 -10.56 -6.89
C VAL A 295 8.37 -10.69 -7.22
N LEU A 296 8.03 -10.87 -8.50
CA LEU A 296 6.65 -11.02 -8.94
C LEU A 296 6.00 -12.29 -8.37
N GLU A 297 6.78 -13.36 -8.25
CA GLU A 297 6.36 -14.61 -7.65
C GLU A 297 5.98 -14.44 -6.17
N VAL A 298 6.85 -13.80 -5.39
CA VAL A 298 6.56 -13.51 -3.97
C VAL A 298 5.38 -12.55 -3.85
N ALA A 299 5.23 -11.59 -4.76
CA ALA A 299 4.05 -10.73 -4.80
C ALA A 299 2.74 -11.55 -4.98
N ARG A 300 2.73 -12.54 -5.89
CA ARG A 300 1.58 -13.44 -6.08
C ARG A 300 1.29 -14.27 -4.82
N LEU A 301 2.32 -14.71 -4.10
CA LEU A 301 2.21 -15.43 -2.82
C LEU A 301 1.53 -14.57 -1.73
N ILE A 302 1.99 -13.32 -1.59
CA ILE A 302 1.41 -12.31 -0.68
C ILE A 302 -0.07 -12.05 -1.04
N ALA A 303 -0.35 -11.86 -2.34
CA ALA A 303 -1.68 -11.62 -2.87
C ALA A 303 -2.65 -12.78 -2.56
N LYS A 304 -2.22 -14.03 -2.79
CA LYS A 304 -2.99 -15.25 -2.48
C LYS A 304 -3.37 -15.31 -1.00
N SER A 305 -2.49 -14.85 -0.12
CA SER A 305 -2.72 -14.84 1.33
C SER A 305 -3.48 -13.59 1.82
N LYS A 306 -3.88 -12.69 0.91
CA LYS A 306 -4.66 -11.48 1.19
C LYS A 306 -4.06 -10.63 2.32
N ILE A 307 -2.74 -10.50 2.35
CA ILE A 307 -2.02 -9.67 3.31
C ILE A 307 -1.97 -8.24 2.76
N GLU A 308 -2.39 -7.27 3.58
CA GLU A 308 -2.34 -5.86 3.19
C GLU A 308 -0.88 -5.43 3.02
N THR A 309 -0.59 -4.74 1.92
CA THR A 309 0.77 -4.34 1.57
C THR A 309 0.82 -2.87 1.18
N VAL A 310 1.78 -2.15 1.73
CA VAL A 310 2.14 -0.78 1.36
C VAL A 310 3.53 -0.82 0.73
N ILE A 311 3.68 -0.24 -0.45
CA ILE A 311 4.95 -0.12 -1.16
C ILE A 311 5.33 1.35 -1.16
N VAL A 312 6.50 1.66 -0.63
CA VAL A 312 7.08 3.01 -0.60
C VAL A 312 8.27 3.00 -1.55
N ASN A 313 8.07 3.55 -2.74
CA ASN A 313 9.13 3.75 -3.71
C ASN A 313 9.88 5.05 -3.35
N THR A 314 11.13 4.91 -2.95
CA THR A 314 11.97 6.06 -2.56
C THR A 314 12.51 6.84 -3.76
N ARG A 315 12.43 6.29 -4.97
CA ARG A 315 12.94 6.88 -6.22
C ARG A 315 11.93 6.75 -7.35
N HIS A 316 10.72 7.26 -7.14
CA HIS A 316 9.66 7.18 -8.14
C HIS A 316 9.96 8.06 -9.37
N ARG A 317 9.75 7.49 -10.57
CA ARG A 317 9.89 8.20 -11.86
C ARG A 317 8.53 8.25 -12.57
N ASP A 318 8.10 9.44 -12.98
CA ASP A 318 6.82 9.68 -13.66
C ASP A 318 6.71 9.06 -15.07
N TYR A 319 7.84 8.86 -15.74
CA TYR A 319 7.93 8.22 -17.05
C TYR A 319 8.79 6.97 -16.92
N PRO A 320 8.23 5.85 -16.48
CA PRO A 320 9.02 4.68 -16.16
C PRO A 320 9.42 3.87 -17.41
N ARG A 321 9.26 4.41 -18.63
CA ARG A 321 9.70 3.71 -19.86
C ARG A 321 11.19 3.94 -20.05
N ASP A 322 11.93 2.85 -19.96
CA ASP A 322 13.24 2.77 -20.57
C ASP A 322 13.07 2.66 -22.10
N PRO A 323 13.72 3.49 -22.93
CA PRO A 323 13.76 3.34 -24.39
C PRO A 323 14.23 1.95 -24.85
N HIS A 324 14.99 1.25 -24.01
CA HIS A 324 15.60 -0.05 -24.28
C HIS A 324 14.74 -1.25 -23.81
N GLY A 325 13.53 -1.02 -23.30
CA GLY A 325 12.63 -2.09 -22.86
C GLY A 325 12.99 -2.73 -21.51
N ILE A 326 13.95 -2.16 -20.78
CA ILE A 326 14.31 -2.58 -19.42
C ILE A 326 13.18 -2.15 -18.46
N VAL A 327 12.71 -3.09 -17.64
CA VAL A 327 11.71 -2.82 -16.60
C VAL A 327 12.35 -1.93 -15.53
N THR A 328 11.87 -0.70 -15.40
CA THR A 328 12.40 0.20 -14.37
C THR A 328 11.91 -0.21 -12.97
N GLY A 329 12.66 0.16 -11.93
CA GLY A 329 12.24 -0.11 -10.55
C GLY A 329 10.85 0.45 -10.21
N THR A 330 10.47 1.61 -10.79
CA THR A 330 9.10 2.13 -10.66
C THR A 330 8.06 1.21 -11.31
N GLN A 331 8.30 0.74 -12.54
CA GLN A 331 7.41 -0.21 -13.21
C GLN A 331 7.25 -1.50 -12.42
N LEU A 332 8.36 -2.07 -11.94
CA LEU A 332 8.35 -3.29 -11.12
C LEU A 332 7.51 -3.08 -9.86
N LEU A 333 7.77 -2.03 -9.10
CA LEU A 333 7.07 -1.75 -7.84
C LEU A 333 5.58 -1.44 -8.05
N THR A 334 5.24 -0.72 -9.11
CA THR A 334 3.84 -0.52 -9.51
C THR A 334 3.17 -1.86 -9.85
N LYS A 335 3.86 -2.76 -10.57
CA LYS A 335 3.34 -4.10 -10.89
C LYS A 335 3.15 -4.95 -9.64
N VAL A 336 4.11 -4.91 -8.70
CA VAL A 336 3.98 -5.57 -7.40
C VAL A 336 2.76 -5.04 -6.65
N ALA A 337 2.56 -3.71 -6.61
CA ALA A 337 1.42 -3.08 -5.98
C ALA A 337 0.09 -3.53 -6.59
N GLU A 338 0.04 -3.66 -7.91
CA GLU A 338 -1.12 -4.17 -8.64
C GLU A 338 -1.42 -5.63 -8.26
N ILE A 339 -0.42 -6.51 -8.29
CA ILE A 339 -0.56 -7.95 -7.98
C ILE A 339 -1.08 -8.15 -6.55
N VAL A 340 -0.46 -7.47 -5.57
CA VAL A 340 -0.88 -7.58 -4.16
C VAL A 340 -2.17 -6.82 -3.86
N LYS A 341 -2.69 -6.05 -4.83
CA LYS A 341 -3.79 -5.10 -4.66
C LYS A 341 -3.52 -4.16 -3.48
N GLY A 342 -2.29 -3.68 -3.41
CA GLY A 342 -1.76 -2.88 -2.31
C GLY A 342 -1.95 -1.38 -2.49
N THR A 343 -1.34 -0.64 -1.58
CA THR A 343 -1.16 0.80 -1.70
C THR A 343 0.27 1.11 -2.10
N TYR A 344 0.43 1.92 -3.13
CA TYR A 344 1.72 2.40 -3.61
C TYR A 344 1.89 3.87 -3.24
N VAL A 345 3.06 4.22 -2.71
CA VAL A 345 3.49 5.57 -2.40
C VAL A 345 4.79 5.83 -3.15
N GLY A 346 4.76 6.70 -4.15
CA GLY A 346 5.95 7.18 -4.83
C GLY A 346 6.43 8.48 -4.19
N VAL A 347 7.68 8.50 -3.71
CA VAL A 347 8.36 9.74 -3.33
C VAL A 347 9.03 10.29 -4.59
N LEU A 348 8.58 11.48 -5.02
CA LEU A 348 9.17 12.21 -6.13
C LEU A 348 10.36 12.98 -5.55
N GLY A 349 11.55 12.58 -5.98
CA GLY A 349 12.83 13.22 -5.62
C GLY A 349 13.11 14.44 -6.46
#